data_AF-A0A2D9CFR4-F1
#
_entry.id   AF-A0A2D9CFR4-F1
#
_cell.length_a   1.000
_cell.length_b   1.000
_cell.length_c   1.000
_cell.angle_alpha   90.00
_cell.angle_beta   90.00
_cell.angle_gamma   90.00
#
_symmetry.space_group_name_H-M   'P 1'
#
loop_
_entity.id
_entity.type
_entity.pdbx_description
1 polymer ?
#
loop_
_entity_poly.entity_id
_entity_poly.type
_entity_poly.pdbx_seq_one_letter_code
_entity_poly.pdbx_strand_id
1 'polypeptide(L)'
;MIREVLTLLTTQVLSERPFAERWVAFWANQLCVSSGTETRIASLSGAYERQAIRPNVFGAYEDMLLASARHPAMLLYLDNTESVGPNSLAVRRSAGRRRARRHTDRNENYARELLELHTVGVHGGYDQQDIRQLAAILTGWSLNGASGMGDGPLGFRFAEELHEPGSKTVLGVRYKESGEAEGEMVIRDLARRPETAEFIATRLVRHFISDDPPASAVARIKRAWIRTDGDLRQVATAMVNLNEAWHSEHRKFRTPQD
;
A
#
# COMPACT_ATOMS: atom_id res chain seq x y z
N MET A 1 -19.16 -1.27 -11.75
CA MET A 1 -19.34 -1.19 -10.29
C MET A 1 -20.37 -2.20 -9.76
N ILE A 2 -21.69 -2.08 -9.99
CA ILE A 2 -22.71 -3.00 -9.39
C ILE A 2 -22.43 -4.48 -9.69
N ARG A 3 -22.07 -4.83 -10.93
CA ARG A 3 -21.72 -6.22 -11.28
C ARG A 3 -20.48 -6.72 -10.54
N GLU A 4 -19.45 -5.89 -10.33
CA GLU A 4 -18.24 -6.31 -9.62
C GLU A 4 -18.51 -6.52 -8.12
N VAL A 5 -19.29 -5.63 -7.50
CA VAL A 5 -19.72 -5.80 -6.10
C VAL A 5 -20.56 -7.05 -5.93
N LEU A 6 -21.52 -7.30 -6.84
CA LEU A 6 -22.32 -8.54 -6.82
C LEU A 6 -21.45 -9.78 -7.01
N THR A 7 -20.49 -9.77 -7.94
CA THR A 7 -19.56 -10.89 -8.14
C THR A 7 -18.74 -11.15 -6.89
N LEU A 8 -18.18 -10.10 -6.26
CA LEU A 8 -17.41 -10.21 -5.03
C LEU A 8 -18.25 -10.81 -3.90
N LEU A 9 -19.44 -10.27 -3.64
CA LEU A 9 -20.34 -10.79 -2.60
C LEU A 9 -20.77 -12.22 -2.89
N THR A 10 -21.07 -12.55 -4.14
CA THR A 10 -21.42 -13.93 -4.55
C THR A 10 -20.25 -14.88 -4.31
N THR A 11 -19.03 -14.49 -4.68
CA THR A 11 -17.82 -15.27 -4.40
C THR A 11 -17.62 -15.47 -2.90
N GLN A 12 -17.79 -14.43 -2.07
CA GLN A 12 -17.64 -14.54 -0.62
C GLN A 12 -18.67 -15.46 0.02
N VAL A 13 -19.94 -15.38 -0.41
CA VAL A 13 -21.05 -16.19 0.13
C VAL A 13 -20.98 -17.64 -0.32
N LEU A 14 -20.59 -17.91 -1.57
CA LEU A 14 -20.58 -19.25 -2.14
C LEU A 14 -19.23 -19.97 -2.00
N SER A 15 -18.18 -19.31 -1.48
CA SER A 15 -16.85 -19.90 -1.36
C SER A 15 -16.80 -21.02 -0.32
N GLU A 16 -16.22 -22.15 -0.70
CA GLU A 16 -15.85 -23.24 0.23
C GLU A 16 -14.64 -22.89 1.12
N ARG A 17 -14.06 -21.69 0.94
CA ARG A 17 -12.89 -21.18 1.67
C ARG A 17 -13.22 -19.83 2.35
N PRO A 18 -14.16 -19.79 3.32
CA PRO A 18 -14.65 -18.54 3.90
C PRO A 18 -13.57 -17.71 4.60
N PHE A 19 -12.59 -18.37 5.24
CA PHE A 19 -11.45 -17.66 5.83
C PHE A 19 -10.63 -16.90 4.78
N ALA A 20 -10.35 -17.53 3.62
CA ALA A 20 -9.54 -16.90 2.58
C ALA A 20 -10.23 -15.65 2.02
N GLU A 21 -11.56 -15.68 1.85
CA GLU A 21 -12.32 -14.53 1.38
C GLU A 21 -12.36 -13.38 2.41
N ARG A 22 -12.49 -13.70 3.70
CA ARG A 22 -12.37 -12.69 4.77
C ARG A 22 -10.95 -12.13 4.87
N TRP A 23 -9.94 -12.97 4.63
CA TRP A 23 -8.54 -12.57 4.57
C TRP A 23 -8.29 -11.60 3.41
N VAL A 24 -8.79 -11.89 2.21
CA VAL A 24 -8.76 -10.96 1.07
C VAL A 24 -9.44 -9.63 1.41
N ALA A 25 -10.62 -9.66 2.05
CA ALA A 25 -11.33 -8.45 2.44
C ALA A 25 -10.51 -7.56 3.39
N PHE A 26 -9.81 -8.16 4.36
CA PHE A 26 -8.89 -7.42 5.23
C PHE A 26 -7.81 -6.71 4.42
N TRP A 27 -7.14 -7.41 3.50
CA TRP A 27 -6.03 -6.83 2.73
C TRP A 27 -6.49 -5.79 1.71
N ALA A 28 -7.65 -6.00 1.08
CA ALA A 28 -8.26 -5.01 0.21
C ALA A 28 -8.63 -3.72 0.97
N ASN A 29 -8.94 -3.82 2.27
CA ASN A 29 -9.15 -2.66 3.14
C ASN A 29 -7.84 -2.06 3.68
N GLN A 30 -6.82 -2.88 3.95
CA GLN A 30 -5.50 -2.44 4.41
C GLN A 30 -4.77 -1.62 3.35
N LEU A 31 -4.92 -1.99 2.07
CA LEU A 31 -4.37 -1.32 0.90
C LEU A 31 -5.50 -0.74 0.05
N CYS A 32 -6.43 -0.02 0.68
CA CYS A 32 -7.65 0.41 0.00
C CYS A 32 -7.40 1.48 -1.07
N VAL A 33 -8.25 1.46 -2.10
CA VAL A 33 -8.43 2.54 -3.07
C VAL A 33 -9.87 3.01 -3.01
N SER A 34 -10.10 4.31 -2.87
CA SER A 34 -11.47 4.83 -2.79
C SER A 34 -12.11 4.89 -4.18
N SER A 35 -13.13 4.06 -4.41
CA SER A 35 -13.91 4.07 -5.64
C SER A 35 -14.94 5.21 -5.71
N GLY A 36 -15.13 5.97 -4.63
CA GLY A 36 -16.10 7.07 -4.57
C GLY A 36 -15.57 8.42 -5.08
N THR A 37 -14.25 8.54 -5.21
CA THR A 37 -13.59 9.82 -5.49
C THR A 37 -13.52 10.13 -6.98
N GLU A 38 -13.36 9.11 -7.83
CA GLU A 38 -13.22 9.29 -9.28
C GLU A 38 -13.68 8.05 -10.08
N THR A 39 -14.35 8.28 -11.23
CA THR A 39 -14.84 7.22 -12.13
C THR A 39 -13.74 6.30 -12.66
N ARG A 40 -12.53 6.84 -12.92
CA ARG A 40 -11.38 6.04 -13.39
C ARG A 40 -10.95 5.02 -12.33
N ILE A 41 -10.81 5.45 -11.08
CA ILE A 41 -10.48 4.57 -9.94
C ILE A 41 -11.57 3.52 -9.74
N ALA A 42 -12.84 3.93 -9.80
CA ALA A 42 -13.98 3.01 -9.68
C ALA A 42 -13.97 1.89 -10.73
N SER A 43 -13.49 2.18 -11.93
CA SER A 43 -13.40 1.22 -13.03
C SER A 43 -12.21 0.26 -12.89
N LEU A 44 -11.21 0.63 -12.10
CA LEU A 44 -10.00 -0.16 -11.83
C LEU A 44 -10.10 -0.96 -10.52
N SER A 45 -11.09 -0.71 -9.68
CA SER A 45 -11.18 -1.28 -8.33
C SER A 45 -11.24 -2.81 -8.34
N GLY A 46 -12.03 -3.43 -9.22
CA GLY A 46 -12.03 -4.88 -9.34
C GLY A 46 -10.75 -5.45 -9.96
N ALA A 47 -10.12 -4.73 -10.89
CA ALA A 47 -8.82 -5.14 -11.44
C ALA A 47 -7.73 -5.11 -10.36
N TYR A 48 -7.75 -4.08 -9.51
CA TYR A 48 -6.85 -3.90 -8.38
C TYR A 48 -6.90 -5.10 -7.41
N GLU A 49 -8.09 -5.52 -6.98
CA GLU A 49 -8.21 -6.68 -6.11
C GLU A 49 -7.68 -7.97 -6.80
N ARG A 50 -8.01 -8.16 -8.08
CA ARG A 50 -7.60 -9.36 -8.85
C ARG A 50 -6.11 -9.40 -9.16
N GLN A 51 -5.44 -8.26 -9.25
CA GLN A 51 -4.05 -8.14 -9.72
C GLN A 51 -3.06 -7.86 -8.58
N ALA A 52 -3.43 -7.04 -7.60
CA ALA A 52 -2.55 -6.67 -6.49
C ALA A 52 -2.81 -7.47 -5.22
N ILE A 53 -4.08 -7.72 -4.87
CA ILE A 53 -4.45 -8.31 -3.57
C ILE A 53 -4.51 -9.84 -3.63
N ARG A 54 -5.44 -10.40 -4.40
CA ARG A 54 -5.72 -11.85 -4.42
C ARG A 54 -4.50 -12.72 -4.75
N PRO A 55 -3.65 -12.38 -5.73
CA PRO A 55 -2.47 -13.19 -6.05
C PRO A 55 -1.45 -13.24 -4.91
N ASN A 56 -1.37 -12.18 -4.10
CA ASN A 56 -0.35 -12.01 -3.06
C ASN A 56 -0.88 -12.29 -1.64
N VAL A 57 -2.17 -12.60 -1.48
CA VAL A 57 -2.83 -12.64 -0.16
C VAL A 57 -2.25 -13.69 0.81
N PHE A 58 -1.53 -14.69 0.29
CA PHE A 58 -0.78 -15.70 1.05
C PHE A 58 0.70 -15.77 0.64
N GLY A 59 1.23 -14.69 0.05
CA GLY A 59 2.64 -14.50 -0.30
C GLY A 59 3.36 -13.61 0.71
N ALA A 60 4.46 -12.98 0.28
CA ALA A 60 5.16 -11.99 1.11
C ALA A 60 4.42 -10.64 1.08
N TYR A 61 4.34 -9.96 2.23
CA TYR A 61 3.66 -8.67 2.32
C TYR A 61 4.30 -7.61 1.40
N GLU A 62 5.62 -7.64 1.27
CA GLU A 62 6.35 -6.71 0.41
C GLU A 62 5.95 -6.81 -1.06
N ASP A 63 5.64 -8.02 -1.55
CA ASP A 63 5.19 -8.23 -2.93
C ASP A 63 3.79 -7.67 -3.13
N MET A 64 2.90 -7.86 -2.15
CA MET A 64 1.57 -7.25 -2.18
C MET A 64 1.65 -5.73 -2.12
N LEU A 65 2.49 -5.19 -1.24
CA LEU A 65 2.67 -3.75 -1.07
C LEU A 65 3.24 -3.13 -2.36
N LEU A 66 4.22 -3.77 -2.99
CA LEU A 66 4.79 -3.33 -4.27
C LEU A 66 3.78 -3.44 -5.41
N ALA A 67 3.03 -4.54 -5.49
CA ALA A 67 1.97 -4.73 -6.49
C ALA A 67 0.89 -3.66 -6.35
N SER A 68 0.48 -3.37 -5.12
CA SER A 68 -0.41 -2.26 -4.79
C SER A 68 0.20 -0.93 -5.26
N ALA A 69 1.46 -0.70 -4.88
CA ALA A 69 2.10 0.58 -5.07
C ALA A 69 2.32 0.98 -6.53
N ARG A 70 2.45 -0.01 -7.41
CA ARG A 70 2.56 0.17 -8.86
C ARG A 70 1.23 0.15 -9.58
N HIS A 71 0.15 -0.26 -8.93
CA HIS A 71 -1.11 -0.45 -9.62
C HIS A 71 -1.73 0.89 -10.05
N PRO A 72 -2.27 1.00 -11.28
CA PRO A 72 -2.89 2.24 -11.76
C PRO A 72 -3.94 2.85 -10.82
N ALA A 73 -4.76 2.01 -10.18
CA ALA A 73 -5.74 2.47 -9.20
C ALA A 73 -5.11 3.21 -8.01
N MET A 74 -3.99 2.72 -7.46
CA MET A 74 -3.32 3.32 -6.31
C MET A 74 -2.62 4.62 -6.68
N LEU A 75 -1.90 4.62 -7.81
CA LEU A 75 -1.22 5.82 -8.30
C LEU A 75 -2.18 6.96 -8.66
N LEU A 76 -3.37 6.64 -9.18
CA LEU A 76 -4.43 7.63 -9.41
C LEU A 76 -5.08 8.07 -8.09
N TYR A 77 -5.42 7.12 -7.21
CA TYR A 77 -6.08 7.43 -5.95
C TYR A 77 -5.27 8.40 -5.08
N LEU A 78 -3.95 8.26 -5.10
CA LEU A 78 -3.05 9.07 -4.30
C LEU A 78 -2.35 10.15 -5.12
N ASP A 79 -2.83 10.45 -6.32
CA ASP A 79 -2.35 11.49 -7.24
C ASP A 79 -0.84 11.41 -7.56
N ASN A 80 -0.21 10.24 -7.40
CA ASN A 80 1.25 10.12 -7.59
C ASN A 80 1.64 10.23 -9.06
N THR A 81 0.70 10.06 -9.99
CA THR A 81 0.95 10.25 -11.42
C THR A 81 1.44 11.65 -11.78
N GLU A 82 1.16 12.63 -10.92
CA GLU A 82 1.58 14.03 -11.06
C GLU A 82 2.83 14.38 -10.24
N SER A 83 3.41 13.42 -9.52
CA SER A 83 4.54 13.63 -8.61
C SER A 83 5.85 13.86 -9.37
N VAL A 84 6.40 15.08 -9.26
CA VAL A 84 7.62 15.51 -9.95
C VAL A 84 8.67 15.98 -8.95
N GLY A 85 9.93 15.56 -9.16
CA GLY A 85 11.07 16.05 -8.38
C GLY A 85 11.37 17.52 -8.69
N PRO A 86 11.48 18.40 -7.69
CA PRO A 86 11.80 19.82 -7.89
C PRO A 86 13.18 20.02 -8.55
N ASN A 87 14.09 19.07 -8.41
CA ASN A 87 15.40 19.08 -9.05
C ASN A 87 15.49 18.12 -10.25
N SER A 88 14.36 17.57 -10.72
CA SER A 88 14.30 16.64 -11.85
C SER A 88 14.78 17.27 -13.17
N LEU A 89 15.13 16.42 -14.14
CA LEU A 89 15.56 16.86 -15.47
C LEU A 89 14.46 17.66 -16.18
N ALA A 90 13.19 17.29 -16.02
CA ALA A 90 12.05 18.00 -16.59
C ALA A 90 11.92 19.43 -16.05
N VAL A 91 12.09 19.63 -14.73
CA VAL A 91 12.06 20.96 -14.12
C VAL A 91 13.27 21.79 -14.57
N ARG A 92 14.47 21.22 -14.56
CA ARG A 92 15.70 21.91 -15.02
C ARG A 92 15.60 22.36 -16.48
N ARG A 93 15.01 21.54 -17.36
CA ARG A 93 14.82 21.86 -18.80
C ARG A 93 13.70 22.88 -19.06
N SER A 94 12.78 23.06 -18.11
CA SER A 94 11.65 23.99 -18.23
C SER A 94 11.88 25.34 -17.54
N ALA A 95 12.97 25.47 -16.77
CA ALA A 95 13.43 26.73 -16.17
C ALA A 95 13.48 27.85 -17.22
N GLY A 96 12.59 28.84 -17.09
CA GLY A 96 12.41 29.95 -18.04
C GLY A 96 11.07 29.97 -18.80
N ARG A 97 10.26 28.90 -18.76
CA ARG A 97 8.91 28.87 -19.35
C ARG A 97 7.84 29.02 -18.26
N ARG A 98 6.88 29.94 -18.42
CA ARG A 98 5.77 30.21 -17.45
C ARG A 98 4.97 28.96 -17.03
N ARG A 99 4.98 27.89 -17.84
CA ARG A 99 4.30 26.61 -17.57
C ARG A 99 5.05 25.70 -16.56
N ALA A 100 6.30 26.02 -16.22
CA ALA A 100 7.14 25.22 -15.31
C ALA A 100 6.65 25.21 -13.85
N ARG A 101 5.86 26.21 -13.41
CA ARG A 101 5.38 26.33 -12.03
C ARG A 101 4.25 25.37 -11.63
N ARG A 102 3.66 24.62 -12.57
CA ARG A 102 2.60 23.64 -12.27
C ARG A 102 3.13 22.24 -11.93
N HIS A 103 4.44 21.98 -12.10
CA HIS A 103 5.03 20.64 -11.97
C HIS A 103 6.24 20.62 -11.02
N THR A 104 6.23 21.43 -9.95
CA THR A 104 7.37 21.54 -9.03
C THR A 104 7.20 20.79 -7.72
N ASP A 105 6.02 20.22 -7.48
CA ASP A 105 5.66 19.77 -6.15
C ASP A 105 5.61 18.25 -6.13
N ARG A 106 6.40 17.68 -5.21
CA ARG A 106 6.36 16.25 -4.92
C ARG A 106 5.03 15.95 -4.24
N ASN A 107 4.44 14.82 -4.60
CA ASN A 107 3.24 14.37 -3.92
C ASN A 107 3.60 13.72 -2.57
N GLU A 108 3.49 14.50 -1.49
CA GLU A 108 3.65 14.01 -0.12
C GLU A 108 2.49 13.14 0.36
N ASN A 109 1.31 13.22 -0.26
CA ASN A 109 0.13 12.47 0.18
C ASN A 109 0.39 10.96 0.10
N TYR A 110 0.91 10.49 -1.04
CA TYR A 110 1.20 9.06 -1.18
C TYR A 110 2.28 8.60 -0.19
N ALA A 111 3.36 9.38 -0.04
CA ALA A 111 4.39 9.06 0.94
C ALA A 111 3.83 8.98 2.37
N ARG A 112 2.93 9.90 2.74
CA ARG A 112 2.25 9.90 4.03
C ARG A 112 1.41 8.65 4.21
N GLU A 113 0.54 8.32 3.25
CA GLU A 113 -0.33 7.15 3.35
C GLU A 113 0.45 5.83 3.34
N LEU A 114 1.54 5.75 2.57
CA LEU A 114 2.42 4.59 2.58
C LEU A 114 3.02 4.35 3.97
N LEU A 115 3.45 5.40 4.67
CA LEU A 115 3.96 5.31 6.04
C LEU A 115 2.82 5.05 7.05
N GLU A 116 1.76 5.85 7.01
CA GLU A 116 0.71 5.89 8.02
C GLU A 116 -0.31 4.77 7.94
N LEU A 117 -0.80 4.48 6.74
CA LEU A 117 -1.94 3.61 6.56
C LEU A 117 -1.52 2.22 6.12
N HIS A 118 -0.42 2.13 5.37
CA HIS A 118 0.01 0.88 4.75
C HIS A 118 1.19 0.23 5.46
N THR A 119 2.04 0.96 6.17
CA THR A 119 3.25 0.37 6.78
C THR A 119 3.39 0.65 8.26
N VAL A 120 4.26 1.58 8.65
CA VAL A 120 4.73 1.75 10.03
C VAL A 120 3.67 2.32 10.99
N GLY A 121 2.56 2.83 10.47
CA GLY A 121 1.49 3.42 11.25
C GLY A 121 1.80 4.86 11.65
N VAL A 122 0.79 5.63 12.05
CA VAL A 122 0.93 7.04 12.50
C VAL A 122 1.92 7.27 13.66
N HIS A 123 2.22 6.22 14.43
CA HIS A 123 3.20 6.25 15.52
C HIS A 123 4.50 5.49 15.17
N GLY A 124 4.75 5.30 13.88
CA GLY A 124 5.89 4.55 13.33
C GLY A 124 7.26 5.24 13.43
N GLY A 125 7.35 6.39 14.11
CA GLY A 125 8.60 7.09 14.39
C GLY A 125 9.20 7.87 13.22
N TYR A 126 8.46 8.07 12.13
CA TYR A 126 8.87 8.96 11.03
C TYR A 126 8.52 10.42 11.34
N ASP A 127 9.21 11.34 10.68
CA ASP A 127 8.92 12.77 10.75
C ASP A 127 8.55 13.35 9.36
N GLN A 128 8.35 14.67 9.31
CA GLN A 128 8.03 15.36 8.05
C GLN A 128 9.18 15.30 7.03
N GLN A 129 10.43 15.14 7.47
CA GLN A 129 11.56 14.95 6.57
C GLN A 129 11.49 13.57 5.90
N ASP A 130 11.15 12.53 6.64
CA ASP A 130 10.95 11.19 6.07
C ASP A 130 9.84 11.17 5.01
N ILE A 131 8.71 11.86 5.25
CA ILE A 131 7.65 12.01 4.25
C ILE A 131 8.19 12.66 2.98
N ARG A 132 8.95 13.77 3.10
CA ARG A 132 9.53 14.47 1.94
C ARG A 132 10.54 13.62 1.18
N GLN A 133 11.35 12.85 1.90
CA GLN A 133 12.35 11.96 1.30
C GLN A 133 11.71 10.75 0.62
N LEU A 134 10.65 10.19 1.20
CA LEU A 134 9.89 9.13 0.56
C LEU A 134 9.11 9.66 -0.65
N ALA A 135 8.51 10.84 -0.55
CA ALA A 135 7.86 11.51 -1.68
C ALA A 135 8.87 11.75 -2.82
N ALA A 136 10.11 12.10 -2.48
CA ALA A 136 11.20 12.22 -3.45
C ALA A 136 11.51 10.90 -4.16
N ILE A 137 11.59 9.80 -3.41
CA ILE A 137 11.80 8.46 -3.97
C ILE A 137 10.66 8.08 -4.93
N LEU A 138 9.41 8.42 -4.60
CA LEU A 138 8.23 8.06 -5.39
C LEU A 138 7.98 8.97 -6.61
N THR A 139 8.75 10.05 -6.79
CA THR A 139 8.64 10.90 -7.98
C THR A 139 8.94 10.12 -9.26
N GLY A 140 8.21 10.42 -10.33
CA GLY A 140 8.32 9.71 -11.61
C GLY A 140 7.60 8.37 -11.68
N TRP A 141 7.09 7.82 -10.56
CA TRP A 141 6.18 6.66 -10.61
C TRP A 141 4.82 7.10 -11.17
N SER A 142 4.57 6.78 -12.43
CA SER A 142 3.45 7.31 -13.21
C SER A 142 2.81 6.18 -14.03
N LEU A 143 1.97 6.56 -14.99
CA LEU A 143 1.22 5.64 -15.83
C LEU A 143 1.47 5.90 -17.31
N ASN A 144 1.47 4.83 -18.09
CA ASN A 144 1.29 4.90 -19.53
C ASN A 144 -0.13 5.37 -19.86
N GLY A 145 -0.28 6.26 -20.84
CA GLY A 145 -1.59 6.65 -21.37
C GLY A 145 -2.47 7.53 -20.46
N ALA A 146 -2.10 7.79 -19.20
CA ALA A 146 -2.90 8.60 -18.27
C ALA A 146 -2.87 10.12 -18.56
N SER A 147 -1.85 10.58 -19.28
CA SER A 147 -1.63 11.99 -19.64
C SER A 147 -1.48 12.23 -21.15
N GLY A 148 -1.78 11.22 -21.98
CA GLY A 148 -1.48 11.24 -23.41
C GLY A 148 0.02 11.14 -23.74
N MET A 149 0.87 10.86 -22.74
CA MET A 149 2.27 10.52 -22.94
C MET A 149 2.47 9.01 -22.78
N GLY A 150 2.85 8.36 -23.89
CA GLY A 150 3.13 6.93 -23.99
C GLY A 150 2.11 6.19 -24.86
N ASP A 151 2.60 5.50 -25.91
CA ASP A 151 1.82 4.55 -26.69
C ASP A 151 1.75 3.22 -25.93
N GLY A 152 0.56 2.80 -25.47
CA GLY A 152 0.39 1.51 -24.81
C GLY A 152 -0.84 1.40 -23.91
N PRO A 153 -1.14 0.19 -23.40
CA PRO A 153 -2.20 -0.02 -22.42
C PRO A 153 -1.89 0.71 -21.09
N LEU A 154 -2.95 1.07 -20.37
CA LEU A 154 -2.84 1.68 -19.04
C LEU A 154 -2.07 0.73 -18.10
N GLY A 155 -0.96 1.22 -17.55
CA GLY A 155 -0.08 0.43 -16.68
C GLY A 155 1.00 1.30 -16.07
N PHE A 156 1.70 0.76 -15.07
CA PHE A 156 2.83 1.41 -14.41
C PHE A 156 3.93 1.81 -15.41
N ARG A 157 4.51 3.00 -15.21
CA ARG A 157 5.74 3.45 -15.86
C ARG A 157 6.57 4.26 -14.88
N PHE A 158 7.88 4.03 -14.89
CA PHE A 158 8.83 4.96 -14.29
C PHE A 158 9.29 6.02 -15.30
N ALA A 159 8.97 7.28 -15.02
CA ALA A 159 9.36 8.46 -15.79
C ALA A 159 10.62 9.08 -15.19
N GLU A 160 11.79 8.58 -15.61
CA GLU A 160 13.10 9.00 -15.09
C GLU A 160 13.31 10.52 -15.18
N GLU A 161 12.78 11.17 -16.21
CA GLU A 161 12.88 12.62 -16.41
C GLU A 161 12.17 13.45 -15.32
N LEU A 162 11.17 12.86 -14.66
CA LEU A 162 10.39 13.48 -13.57
C LEU A 162 10.95 13.13 -12.19
N HIS A 163 11.85 12.15 -12.10
CA HIS A 163 12.38 11.68 -10.84
C HIS A 163 13.33 12.70 -10.20
N GLU A 164 13.28 12.82 -8.87
CA GLU A 164 14.27 13.60 -8.15
C GLU A 164 15.63 12.89 -8.18
N PRO A 165 16.73 13.55 -8.58
CA PRO A 165 18.07 13.00 -8.45
C PRO A 165 18.62 13.00 -7.01
N GLY A 166 19.71 12.28 -6.78
CA GLY A 166 20.45 12.23 -5.53
C GLY A 166 20.02 11.11 -4.58
N SER A 167 20.82 10.84 -3.55
CA SER A 167 20.47 9.88 -2.50
C SER A 167 19.40 10.44 -1.55
N LYS A 168 18.51 9.58 -1.07
CA LYS A 168 17.46 9.93 -0.11
C LYS A 168 17.63 9.13 1.17
N THR A 169 17.13 9.65 2.29
CA THR A 169 17.16 8.94 3.57
C THR A 169 15.76 8.89 4.14
N VAL A 170 15.27 7.69 4.45
CA VAL A 170 13.95 7.47 5.04
C VAL A 170 14.13 6.57 6.25
N LEU A 171 13.64 7.00 7.41
CA LEU A 171 13.71 6.27 8.68
C LEU A 171 15.13 5.80 9.03
N GLY A 172 16.12 6.69 8.79
CA GLY A 172 17.54 6.45 9.04
C GLY A 172 18.25 5.56 8.01
N VAL A 173 17.54 5.02 7.01
CA VAL A 173 18.13 4.20 5.93
C VAL A 173 18.41 5.09 4.73
N ARG A 174 19.65 5.07 4.24
CA ARG A 174 20.08 5.84 3.06
C ARG A 174 19.97 5.00 1.79
N TYR A 175 19.13 5.43 0.87
CA TYR A 175 18.96 4.87 -0.47
C TYR A 175 19.82 5.64 -1.47
N LYS A 176 20.72 4.94 -2.16
CA LYS A 176 21.50 5.53 -3.26
C LYS A 176 20.56 5.76 -4.45
N GLU A 177 20.87 6.78 -5.24
CA GLU A 177 20.14 7.05 -6.47
C GLU A 177 20.21 5.83 -7.40
N SER A 178 19.04 5.25 -7.69
CA SER A 178 18.94 4.10 -8.60
C SER A 178 17.63 4.08 -9.39
N GLY A 179 17.04 5.25 -9.61
CA GLY A 179 15.76 5.40 -10.32
C GLY A 179 14.66 4.58 -9.65
N GLU A 180 13.88 3.85 -10.44
CA GLU A 180 12.77 3.01 -9.96
C GLU A 180 13.16 2.08 -8.79
N ALA A 181 14.38 1.53 -8.82
CA ALA A 181 14.83 0.55 -7.85
C ALA A 181 14.90 1.10 -6.42
N GLU A 182 15.10 2.41 -6.24
CA GLU A 182 15.13 2.99 -4.89
C GLU A 182 13.73 2.99 -4.24
N GLY A 183 12.68 3.14 -5.04
CA GLY A 183 11.29 2.99 -4.61
C GLY A 183 10.94 1.55 -4.24
N GLU A 184 11.44 0.58 -5.00
CA GLU A 184 11.29 -0.83 -4.63
C GLU A 184 11.97 -1.16 -3.30
N MET A 185 13.21 -0.70 -3.13
CA MET A 185 13.99 -0.97 -1.91
C MET A 185 13.29 -0.40 -0.68
N VAL A 186 12.88 0.88 -0.70
CA VAL A 186 12.21 1.48 0.46
C VAL A 186 10.88 0.79 0.78
N ILE A 187 10.11 0.38 -0.22
CA ILE A 187 8.85 -0.35 0.00
C ILE A 187 9.09 -1.71 0.67
N ARG A 188 10.08 -2.47 0.20
CA ARG A 188 10.45 -3.77 0.80
C ARG A 188 10.97 -3.58 2.22
N ASP A 189 11.83 -2.60 2.46
CA ASP A 189 12.34 -2.29 3.79
C ASP A 189 11.20 -1.91 4.75
N LEU A 190 10.29 -1.01 4.33
CA LEU A 190 9.10 -0.63 5.11
C LEU A 190 8.21 -1.84 5.45
N ALA A 191 7.99 -2.77 4.51
CA ALA A 191 7.17 -3.97 4.74
C ALA A 191 7.73 -4.89 5.84
N ARG A 192 9.06 -4.95 5.99
CA ARG A 192 9.75 -5.83 6.96
C ARG A 192 9.98 -5.19 8.32
N ARG A 193 9.69 -3.90 8.48
CA ARG A 193 9.94 -3.17 9.72
C ARG A 193 9.17 -3.73 10.92
N PRO A 194 9.77 -3.77 12.12
CA PRO A 194 9.07 -4.15 13.35
C PRO A 194 7.86 -3.26 13.67
N GLU A 195 7.90 -1.98 13.29
CA GLU A 195 6.78 -1.04 13.43
C GLU A 195 5.61 -1.42 12.53
N THR A 196 5.89 -1.79 11.27
CA THR A 196 4.88 -2.35 10.34
C THR A 196 4.29 -3.65 10.89
N ALA A 197 5.13 -4.55 11.41
CA ALA A 197 4.66 -5.78 12.02
C ALA A 197 3.71 -5.54 13.21
N GLU A 198 4.02 -4.56 14.08
CA GLU A 198 3.15 -4.16 15.20
C GLU A 198 1.83 -3.57 14.71
N PHE A 199 1.89 -2.61 13.79
CA PHE A 199 0.73 -1.91 13.26
C PHE A 199 -0.24 -2.87 12.58
N ILE A 200 0.27 -3.70 11.67
CA ILE A 200 -0.56 -4.66 10.93
C ILE A 200 -1.07 -5.77 11.84
N ALA A 201 -0.25 -6.30 12.76
CA ALA A 201 -0.71 -7.30 13.73
C ALA A 201 -1.87 -6.77 14.59
N THR A 202 -1.78 -5.51 15.04
CA THR A 202 -2.84 -4.86 15.81
C THR A 202 -4.13 -4.77 15.00
N ARG A 203 -4.05 -4.34 13.73
CA ARG A 203 -5.22 -4.26 12.83
C ARG A 203 -5.81 -5.63 12.53
N LEU A 204 -4.97 -6.64 12.32
CA LEU A 204 -5.39 -8.02 12.09
C LEU A 204 -6.14 -8.60 13.29
N VAL A 205 -5.58 -8.50 14.49
CA VAL A 205 -6.25 -8.97 15.72
C VAL A 205 -7.54 -8.18 15.95
N ARG A 206 -7.53 -6.87 15.68
CA ARG A 206 -8.75 -6.06 15.76
C ARG A 206 -9.82 -6.54 14.78
N HIS A 207 -9.43 -6.87 13.56
CA HIS A 207 -10.36 -7.31 12.52
C HIS A 207 -10.94 -8.70 12.82
N PHE A 208 -10.11 -9.64 13.28
CA PHE A 208 -10.49 -11.05 13.42
C PHE A 208 -10.99 -11.45 14.81
N ILE A 209 -10.53 -10.79 15.88
CA ILE A 209 -10.72 -11.24 17.28
C ILE A 209 -11.63 -10.29 18.07
N SER A 210 -11.21 -9.04 18.28
CA SER A 210 -11.86 -8.13 19.25
C SER A 210 -11.62 -6.67 18.88
N ASP A 211 -12.60 -5.79 19.10
CA ASP A 211 -12.44 -4.34 18.86
C ASP A 211 -11.34 -3.74 19.75
N ASP A 212 -11.18 -4.28 20.96
CA ASP A 212 -10.02 -4.07 21.85
C ASP A 212 -9.09 -5.29 21.77
N PRO A 213 -8.03 -5.27 20.94
CA PRO A 213 -7.23 -6.45 20.64
C PRO A 213 -6.32 -6.83 21.82
N PRO A 214 -6.37 -8.09 22.32
CA PRO A 214 -5.50 -8.53 23.40
C PRO A 214 -4.01 -8.43 23.03
N ALA A 215 -3.21 -7.84 23.93
CA ALA A 215 -1.77 -7.65 23.69
C ALA A 215 -1.00 -8.96 23.43
N SER A 216 -1.42 -10.06 24.07
CA SER A 216 -0.88 -11.41 23.85
C SER A 216 -1.06 -11.88 22.41
N ALA A 217 -2.25 -11.69 21.86
CA ALA A 217 -2.60 -12.05 20.49
C ALA A 217 -1.79 -11.20 19.50
N VAL A 218 -1.74 -9.87 19.70
CA VAL A 218 -0.95 -8.96 18.86
C VAL A 218 0.52 -9.36 18.85
N ALA A 219 1.10 -9.60 20.02
CA ALA A 219 2.51 -10.02 20.14
C ALA A 219 2.80 -11.34 19.42
N ARG A 220 1.84 -12.29 19.40
CA ARG A 220 1.99 -13.58 18.71
C ARG A 220 1.97 -13.41 17.19
N ILE A 221 1.07 -12.58 16.66
CA ILE A 221 1.00 -12.27 15.22
C ILE A 221 2.23 -11.48 14.76
N LYS A 222 2.62 -10.44 15.51
CA LYS A 222 3.86 -9.69 15.25
C LYS A 222 5.08 -10.59 15.20
N ARG A 223 5.19 -11.55 16.13
CA ARG A 223 6.32 -12.50 16.17
C ARG A 223 6.34 -13.40 14.94
N ALA A 224 5.18 -13.85 14.47
CA ALA A 224 5.08 -14.60 13.22
C ALA A 224 5.59 -13.75 12.05
N TRP A 225 5.10 -12.51 11.94
CA TRP A 225 5.52 -11.56 10.91
C TRP A 225 7.03 -11.35 10.86
N ILE A 226 7.64 -10.98 12.00
CA ILE A 226 9.08 -10.69 12.08
C ILE A 226 9.93 -11.91 11.74
N ARG A 227 9.50 -13.12 12.14
CA ARG A 227 10.25 -14.34 11.88
C ARG A 227 10.24 -14.73 10.40
N THR A 228 9.19 -14.36 9.68
CA THR A 228 8.95 -14.80 8.31
C THR A 228 8.98 -13.65 7.32
N ASP A 229 9.54 -12.51 7.72
CA ASP A 229 9.60 -11.27 6.93
C ASP A 229 8.25 -10.91 6.26
N GLY A 230 7.15 -11.11 6.98
CA GLY A 230 5.80 -10.83 6.49
C GLY A 230 5.23 -11.86 5.52
N ASP A 231 5.66 -13.13 5.55
CA ASP A 231 4.92 -14.23 4.91
C ASP A 231 3.48 -14.33 5.46
N LEU A 232 2.51 -13.93 4.63
CA LEU A 232 1.12 -13.81 5.02
C LEU A 232 0.41 -15.15 5.20
N ARG A 233 0.92 -16.23 4.60
CA ARG A 233 0.44 -17.58 4.90
C ARG A 233 0.76 -17.94 6.33
N GLN A 234 1.99 -17.67 6.77
CA GLN A 234 2.43 -17.97 8.13
C GLN A 234 1.73 -17.08 9.16
N VAL A 235 1.51 -15.80 8.84
CA VAL A 235 0.72 -14.88 9.65
C VAL A 235 -0.74 -15.35 9.76
N ALA A 236 -1.36 -15.78 8.66
CA ALA A 236 -2.70 -16.35 8.68
C ALA A 236 -2.79 -17.64 9.51
N THR A 237 -1.81 -18.53 9.40
CA THR A 237 -1.72 -19.74 10.25
C THR A 237 -1.57 -19.37 11.72
N ALA A 238 -0.79 -18.35 12.06
CA ALA A 238 -0.66 -17.87 13.43
C ALA A 238 -2.01 -17.31 13.96
N MET A 239 -2.76 -16.59 13.12
CA MET A 239 -4.08 -16.04 13.44
C MET A 239 -5.10 -17.13 13.76
N VAL A 240 -5.21 -18.15 12.91
CA VAL A 240 -6.16 -19.26 13.09
C VAL A 240 -5.83 -20.09 14.34
N ASN A 241 -4.56 -20.13 14.75
CA ASN A 241 -4.09 -20.85 15.92
C ASN A 241 -4.07 -20.03 17.22
N LEU A 242 -4.63 -18.82 17.22
CA LEU A 242 -4.88 -18.07 18.46
C LEU A 242 -6.00 -18.75 19.24
N ASN A 243 -5.83 -18.93 20.55
CA ASN A 243 -6.89 -19.47 21.39
C ASN A 243 -8.06 -18.48 21.43
N GLU A 244 -7.74 -17.19 21.51
CA GLU A 244 -8.67 -16.06 21.51
C GLU A 244 -9.61 -16.05 20.28
N ALA A 245 -9.22 -16.70 19.17
CA ALA A 245 -10.07 -16.81 17.97
C ALA A 245 -11.28 -17.72 18.17
N TRP A 246 -11.28 -18.55 19.21
CA TRP A 246 -12.28 -19.60 19.44
C TRP A 246 -13.04 -19.45 20.77
N HIS A 247 -12.77 -18.39 21.53
CA HIS A 247 -13.46 -18.09 22.79
C HIS A 247 -14.56 -17.04 22.60
N SER A 248 -15.73 -17.29 23.17
CA SER A 248 -16.94 -16.44 23.03
C SER A 248 -16.93 -15.16 23.88
N GLU A 249 -15.90 -14.97 24.70
CA GLU A 249 -15.71 -13.79 25.55
C GLU A 249 -15.22 -12.57 24.75
N HIS A 250 -14.52 -12.80 23.63
CA HIS A 250 -14.13 -11.74 22.71
C HIS A 250 -15.24 -11.55 21.67
N ARG A 251 -16.19 -10.68 22.00
CA ARG A 251 -17.28 -10.29 21.09
C ARG A 251 -16.93 -9.00 20.39
N LYS A 252 -16.93 -9.03 19.05
CA LYS A 252 -16.91 -7.79 18.26
C LYS A 252 -18.30 -7.18 18.26
N PHE A 253 -18.38 -5.89 18.57
CA PHE A 253 -19.61 -5.13 18.46
C PHE A 253 -19.82 -4.60 17.04
N ARG A 254 -18.73 -4.40 16.29
CA ARG A 254 -18.76 -3.97 14.88
C ARG A 254 -18.44 -5.12 13.94
N THR A 255 -19.10 -5.15 12.78
CA THR A 255 -18.71 -6.11 11.75
C THR A 255 -17.34 -5.70 11.19
N PRO A 256 -16.56 -6.64 10.66
CA PRO A 256 -15.27 -6.30 10.06
C PRO A 256 -15.37 -5.39 8.81
N GLN A 257 -16.59 -5.14 8.31
CA GLN A 257 -16.89 -4.27 7.17
C GLN A 257 -17.37 -2.86 7.58
N ASP A 258 -17.64 -2.62 8.88
CA ASP A 258 -18.05 -1.32 9.45
C ASP A 258 -16.86 -0.56 10.07
#